data_AF-A0A4R9QAY3-F1
#
_entry.id   AF-A0A4R9QAY3-F1
#
_cell.length_a   1.000
_cell.length_b   1.000
_cell.length_c   1.000
_cell.angle_alpha   90.00
_cell.angle_beta   90.00
_cell.angle_gamma   90.00
#
_symmetry.space_group_name_H-M   'P 1'
#
loop_
_entity.id
_entity.type
_entity.pdbx_description
1 polymer ?
#
loop_
_entity_poly.entity_id
_entity_poly.type
_entity_poly.pdbx_seq_one_letter_code
_entity_poly.pdbx_strand_id
1 'polypeptide(L)' 'MTTIVKKAFNSSLQRFKEGDEIADGADLSPHTVESLTDAGYLASAPVAKGPAKTKADDKPAEDKPADQ' A
#
# COMPACT_ATOMS: atom_id res chain seq x y z
N MET A 1 -7.29 -9.13 -11.10
CA MET A 1 -7.42 -7.68 -11.33
C MET A 1 -6.50 -6.98 -10.34
N THR A 2 -6.05 -5.74 -10.56
CA THR A 2 -5.24 -5.01 -9.56
C THR A 2 -6.10 -3.93 -8.89
N THR A 3 -5.94 -3.78 -7.58
CA THR A 3 -6.68 -2.81 -6.77
C THR A 3 -5.75 -1.73 -6.26
N ILE A 4 -6.13 -0.47 -6.42
CA ILE A 4 -5.32 0.67 -5.97
C ILE A 4 -5.65 0.98 -4.52
N VAL A 5 -4.60 1.16 -3.71
CA VAL A 5 -4.72 1.59 -2.33
C VAL A 5 -5.01 3.09 -2.29
N LYS A 6 -6.14 3.47 -1.70
CA LYS A 6 -6.52 4.87 -1.49
C LYS A 6 -6.06 5.44 -0.17
N LYS A 7 -5.69 4.57 0.78
CA LYS A 7 -5.23 4.98 2.11
C LYS A 7 -4.29 3.93 2.66
N ALA A 8 -3.19 4.36 3.28
CA ALA A 8 -2.19 3.43 3.80
C ALA A 8 -2.78 2.51 4.88
N PHE A 9 -2.45 1.21 4.82
CA PHE A 9 -2.82 0.20 5.80
C PHE A 9 -1.76 -0.90 5.88
N ASN A 10 -1.85 -1.75 6.90
CA ASN A 10 -0.93 -2.87 7.06
C ASN A 10 -1.68 -4.18 6.89
N SER A 11 -1.14 -5.09 6.09
CA SER A 11 -1.49 -6.50 6.18
C SER A 11 -0.53 -7.24 7.11
N SER A 12 -0.79 -8.53 7.28
CA SER A 12 0.07 -9.42 8.05
C SER A 12 1.43 -9.65 7.40
N LEU A 13 1.54 -9.48 6.07
CA LEU A 13 2.79 -9.70 5.33
C LEU A 13 3.55 -8.41 5.03
N GLN A 14 2.85 -7.31 4.74
CA GLN A 14 3.50 -6.07 4.30
C GLN A 14 2.67 -4.82 4.63
N ARG A 15 3.31 -3.65 4.48
CA ARG A 15 2.67 -2.35 4.66
C ARG A 15 2.36 -1.74 3.29
N PHE A 16 1.08 -1.46 3.05
CA PHE A 16 0.62 -0.83 1.82
C PHE A 16 0.52 0.68 2.00
N LYS A 17 1.01 1.43 1.01
CA LYS A 17 0.94 2.90 0.99
C LYS A 17 -0.20 3.38 0.11
N GLU A 18 -0.61 4.62 0.28
CA GLU A 18 -1.56 5.23 -0.66
C GLU A 18 -0.93 5.31 -2.06
N GLY A 19 -1.69 4.89 -3.08
CA GLY A 19 -1.26 4.74 -4.46
C GLY A 19 -0.63 3.39 -4.80
N ASP A 20 -0.44 2.51 -3.82
CA ASP A 20 0.15 1.18 -4.04
C ASP A 20 -0.81 0.26 -4.81
N GLU A 21 -0.25 -0.69 -5.56
CA GLU A 21 -1.02 -1.62 -6.40
C GLU A 21 -1.06 -3.01 -5.76
N ILE A 22 -2.26 -3.43 -5.38
CA ILE A 22 -2.50 -4.74 -4.79
C ILE A 22 -2.90 -5.72 -5.88
N ALA A 23 -2.15 -6.80 -6.02
CA ALA A 23 -2.53 -7.92 -6.87
C ALA A 23 -3.73 -8.68 -6.29
N ASP A 24 -4.58 -9.23 -7.16
CA ASP A 24 -5.78 -10.02 -6.84
C ASP A 24 -5.56 -11.13 -5.77
N GLY A 25 -4.34 -11.67 -5.69
CA GLY A 25 -3.96 -12.74 -4.76
C GLY A 25 -3.08 -12.29 -3.59
N ALA A 26 -2.97 -10.98 -3.32
CA ALA A 26 -2.19 -10.49 -2.19
C ALA A 26 -2.87 -10.86 -0.86
N ASP A 27 -2.07 -11.27 0.13
CA ASP A 27 -2.58 -11.51 1.47
C ASP A 27 -2.85 -10.17 2.19
N LEU A 28 -4.14 -9.92 2.42
CA LEU A 28 -4.66 -8.75 3.13
C LEU A 28 -5.06 -9.07 4.58
N SER A 29 -4.73 -10.28 5.05
CA SER A 29 -5.09 -10.76 6.39
C SER A 29 -4.62 -9.77 7.46
N PRO A 30 -5.43 -9.48 8.49
CA PRO A 30 -6.71 -10.12 8.83
C PRO A 30 -7.93 -9.54 8.10
N HIS A 31 -7.74 -8.62 7.16
CA HIS A 31 -8.83 -7.96 6.43
C HIS A 31 -9.12 -8.65 5.09
N THR A 32 -10.29 -8.35 4.52
CA THR A 32 -10.67 -8.76 3.16
C THR A 32 -10.71 -7.56 2.22
N VAL A 33 -10.58 -7.81 0.91
CA VAL A 33 -10.70 -6.76 -0.12
C VAL A 33 -12.01 -5.98 0.03
N GLU A 34 -13.14 -6.66 0.27
CA GLU A 34 -14.43 -6.01 0.49
C GLU A 34 -14.42 -5.10 1.72
N SER A 35 -13.90 -5.57 2.86
CA SER A 35 -13.86 -4.77 4.09
C SER A 35 -13.01 -3.51 3.92
N LEU A 36 -11.86 -3.61 3.24
CA LEU A 36 -11.00 -2.47 2.97
C LEU A 36 -11.60 -1.53 1.92
N THR A 37 -12.37 -2.06 0.97
CA THR A 37 -13.09 -1.26 -0.03
C THR A 37 -14.23 -0.47 0.62
N ASP A 38 -15.03 -1.12 1.46
CA ASP A 38 -16.15 -0.51 2.19
C ASP A 38 -15.64 0.56 3.18
N ALA A 39 -14.52 0.29 3.86
CA ALA A 39 -13.86 1.26 4.72
C ALA A 39 -13.08 2.37 3.95
N GLY A 40 -13.04 2.31 2.61
CA GLY A 40 -12.42 3.33 1.76
C GLY A 40 -10.88 3.29 1.68
N TYR A 41 -10.24 2.21 2.13
CA TYR A 41 -8.79 1.98 1.99
C TYR A 41 -8.42 1.52 0.58
N LEU A 42 -9.32 0.84 -0.13
CA LEU A 42 -9.13 0.37 -1.50
C LEU A 42 -10.08 1.09 -2.46
N ALA A 43 -9.65 1.24 -3.71
CA ALA A 43 -10.51 1.72 -4.77
C ALA A 43 -11.47 0.60 -5.22
N SER A 44 -12.78 0.83 -5.12
CA SER A 44 -13.76 0.07 -5.90
C SER A 44 -13.44 0.30 -7.39
N ALA A 45 -13.10 -0.75 -8.13
CA ALA A 45 -12.54 -0.70 -9.48
C ALA A 45 -13.36 0.13 -10.52
N PRO A 46 -12.81 0.43 -11.72
CA PRO A 46 -11.41 0.63 -12.09
C PRO A 46 -11.22 2.14 -12.35
N VAL A 47 -10.90 2.92 -11.33
CA VAL A 47 -10.59 4.34 -11.53
C VAL A 47 -9.09 4.50 -11.72
N ALA A 48 -8.67 4.39 -12.97
CA ALA A 48 -7.39 4.90 -13.45
C ALA A 48 -7.38 6.43 -13.32
N LYS A 49 -7.13 6.97 -12.13
CA LYS A 49 -6.86 8.39 -11.89
C LYS A 49 -5.94 8.49 -10.67
N GLY A 50 -4.64 8.36 -10.86
CA GLY A 50 -3.78 9.51 -11.15
C GLY A 50 -2.81 9.66 -9.95
N PRO A 51 -1.57 10.09 -10.16
CA PRO A 51 -0.50 9.91 -9.18
C PRO A 51 -0.81 10.73 -7.93
N ALA A 52 -1.07 10.06 -6.81
CA ALA A 52 -1.09 10.69 -5.50
C ALA A 52 0.34 11.18 -5.22
N LYS A 53 0.57 12.46 -5.48
CA LYS A 53 1.75 13.18 -5.01
C LYS A 53 1.71 13.19 -3.49
N THR A 54 2.52 12.36 -2.84
CA THR A 54 2.99 12.68 -1.49
C THR A 54 4.49 12.35 -1.39
N LYS A 55 5.26 13.43 -1.27
CA LYS A 55 6.68 13.44 -0.94
C LYS A 55 6.88 12.91 0.48
N ALA A 56 8.04 12.28 0.70
CA ALA A 56 8.72 12.05 1.99
C ALA A 56 8.01 11.05 2.93
N ASP A 57 8.67 10.22 3.72
CA ASP A 57 10.01 9.67 3.84
C ASP A 57 9.84 8.55 4.90
N ASP A 58 10.91 7.86 5.28
CA ASP A 58 11.02 7.05 6.50
C ASP A 58 10.42 5.62 6.51
N LYS A 59 11.31 4.64 6.36
CA LYS A 59 11.76 3.77 7.47
C LYS A 59 12.96 2.90 7.05
N PRO A 60 13.82 2.42 7.97
CA PRO A 60 14.86 3.13 8.70
C PRO A 60 16.26 2.49 8.53
N ALA A 61 17.32 3.22 8.89
CA ALA A 61 18.63 2.76 9.36
C ALA A 61 19.25 1.48 8.76
N GLU A 62 20.30 1.64 7.94
CA GLU A 62 21.50 0.82 8.11
C GLU A 62 22.73 1.74 8.15
N ASP A 63 23.12 2.04 9.39
CA ASP A 63 24.44 2.53 9.73
C ASP A 63 25.46 1.46 9.30
N LYS A 64 26.32 1.80 8.34
CA LYS A 64 27.70 1.33 8.36
C LYS A 64 28.60 2.28 7.57
N PRO A 65 29.42 3.11 8.24
CA PRO A 65 30.55 3.73 7.60
C PRO A 65 31.67 2.68 7.50
N ALA A 66 32.26 2.51 6.32
CA ALA A 66 33.60 1.95 6.19
C ALA A 66 34.21 2.47 4.89
N ASP A 67 34.84 3.63 5.03
CA ASP A 67 36.04 4.02 4.28
C ASP A 67 37.02 2.84 4.25
N GLN A 68 37.39 2.36 3.06
CA GLN A 68 38.78 2.13 2.63
C GLN A 68 38.86 1.70 1.16
#